data_AF-A0A1W9PWB1-F1
#
_entry.id   AF-A0A1W9PWB1-F1
#
_cell.length_a   1.000
_cell.length_b   1.000
_cell.length_c   1.000
_cell.angle_alpha   90.00
_cell.angle_beta   90.00
_cell.angle_gamma   90.00
#
_symmetry.space_group_name_H-M   'P 1'
#
loop_
_entity.id
_entity.type
_entity.pdbx_description
1 polymer ?
#
loop_
_entity_poly.entity_id
_entity_poly.type
_entity_poly.pdbx_seq_one_letter_code
_entity_poly.pdbx_strand_id
1 'polypeptide(L)'
;MNDKNTVPHRMDADFPFAVWLLGWIAILKGIVWLTTDPNIPDVQLAVMGCKYLFFMLPLIACAIGAWHLKRWAAWGIAALCIADLLFFLLYPPAIKSLAINDTSPVVHLFSTVVWAINGPLGDIAMIALATVLFRHTKKAQQ
;
A
#
# COMPACT_ATOMS: atom_id res chain seq x y z
N MET A 1 4.50 -14.53 -36.63
CA MET A 1 4.93 -15.57 -35.66
C MET A 1 5.07 -14.85 -34.32
N ASN A 2 4.36 -15.33 -33.31
CA ASN A 2 4.13 -14.72 -31.99
C ASN A 2 5.44 -14.37 -31.25
N ASP A 3 5.69 -13.10 -30.99
CA ASP A 3 6.70 -12.72 -30.00
C ASP A 3 6.03 -12.63 -28.62
N LYS A 4 5.99 -13.78 -27.93
CA LYS A 4 5.41 -13.97 -26.60
C LYS A 4 6.41 -13.64 -25.47
N ASN A 5 7.37 -12.76 -25.72
CA ASN A 5 8.28 -12.20 -24.72
C ASN A 5 8.16 -10.68 -24.62
N THR A 6 6.95 -10.14 -24.75
CA THR A 6 6.72 -8.72 -24.52
C THR A 6 6.85 -8.42 -23.04
N VAL A 7 7.86 -7.62 -22.70
CA VAL A 7 8.05 -7.04 -21.37
C VAL A 7 6.71 -6.42 -20.92
N PRO A 8 6.24 -6.67 -19.68
CA PRO A 8 5.00 -6.06 -19.20
C PRO A 8 5.04 -4.55 -19.39
N HIS A 9 3.99 -3.94 -19.96
CA HIS A 9 3.95 -2.49 -20.27
C HIS A 9 4.39 -1.56 -19.12
N ARG A 10 4.17 -1.98 -17.86
CA ARG A 10 4.65 -1.27 -16.66
C ARG A 10 6.18 -1.19 -16.50
N MET A 11 6.95 -1.92 -17.31
CA MET A 11 8.41 -1.92 -17.33
C MET A 11 8.97 -1.10 -18.50
N ASP A 12 8.11 -0.52 -19.34
CA ASP A 12 8.53 0.39 -20.41
C ASP A 12 9.08 1.69 -19.80
N ALA A 13 10.11 2.28 -20.42
CA ALA A 13 10.76 3.50 -19.93
C ALA A 13 9.79 4.70 -19.85
N ASP A 14 8.76 4.70 -20.70
CA ASP A 14 7.74 5.75 -20.76
C ASP A 14 6.62 5.57 -19.72
N PHE A 15 6.59 4.43 -19.01
CA PHE A 15 5.57 4.19 -18.01
C PHE A 15 5.74 5.16 -16.82
N PRO A 16 4.67 5.80 -16.32
CA PRO A 16 4.80 6.80 -15.25
C PRO A 16 5.39 6.19 -13.98
N PHE A 17 6.63 6.55 -13.65
CA PHE A 17 7.35 6.01 -12.49
C PHE A 17 6.57 6.14 -11.18
N ALA A 18 5.88 7.26 -10.97
CA ALA A 18 5.03 7.48 -9.80
C ALA A 18 3.89 6.46 -9.68
N VAL A 19 3.27 6.07 -10.82
CA VAL A 19 2.22 5.04 -10.85
C VAL A 19 2.83 3.65 -10.67
N TRP A 20 4.01 3.43 -11.23
CA TRP A 20 4.75 2.18 -11.04
C TRP A 20 5.05 1.95 -9.55
N LEU A 21 5.61 2.97 -8.89
CA LEU A 21 5.92 2.98 -7.46
C LEU A 21 4.66 2.82 -6.62
N LEU A 22 3.56 3.50 -6.96
CA LEU A 22 2.27 3.37 -6.29
C LEU A 22 1.78 1.91 -6.25
N GLY A 23 1.87 1.19 -7.37
CA GLY A 23 1.50 -0.22 -7.43
C GLY A 23 2.37 -1.09 -6.52
N TRP A 24 3.67 -0.87 -6.50
CA TRP A 24 4.57 -1.60 -5.60
C TRP A 24 4.32 -1.30 -4.13
N ILE A 25 4.14 -0.04 -3.75
CA ILE A 25 3.82 0.33 -2.36
C ILE A 25 2.48 -0.30 -1.95
N ALA A 26 1.47 -0.32 -2.82
CA ALA A 26 0.19 -0.97 -2.53
C ALA A 26 0.32 -2.48 -2.29
N ILE A 27 1.12 -3.18 -3.10
CA ILE A 27 1.41 -4.62 -2.90
C ILE A 27 2.18 -4.84 -1.60
N LEU A 28 3.24 -4.06 -1.37
CA LEU A 28 4.06 -4.15 -0.17
C LEU A 28 3.21 -3.91 1.08
N LYS A 29 2.41 -2.83 1.11
CA LYS A 29 1.50 -2.55 2.23
C LYS A 29 0.48 -3.68 2.46
N GLY A 30 -0.01 -4.30 1.37
CA GLY A 30 -0.91 -5.45 1.48
C GLY A 30 -0.27 -6.69 2.13
N ILE A 31 1.02 -6.93 1.88
CA ILE A 31 1.70 -8.19 2.27
C ILE A 31 2.55 -8.03 3.54
N VAL A 32 3.18 -6.88 3.75
CA VAL A 32 4.17 -6.63 4.81
C VAL A 32 3.57 -6.76 6.22
N TRP A 33 2.26 -6.59 6.38
CA TRP A 33 1.60 -6.90 7.65
C TRP A 33 1.83 -8.36 8.11
N LEU A 34 1.97 -9.33 7.19
CA LEU A 34 2.21 -10.73 7.55
C LEU A 34 3.55 -10.96 8.26
N THR A 35 4.47 -9.98 8.21
CA THR A 35 5.78 -10.08 8.84
C THR A 35 5.84 -9.45 10.22
N THR A 36 4.77 -8.80 10.68
CA THR A 36 4.70 -8.23 12.03
C THR A 36 4.02 -9.21 12.98
N ASP A 37 4.70 -9.57 14.06
CA ASP A 37 4.13 -10.26 15.21
C ASP A 37 3.84 -9.21 16.30
N PRO A 38 2.63 -8.62 16.33
CA PRO A 38 2.37 -7.54 17.25
C PRO A 38 2.19 -8.13 18.66
N ASN A 39 3.07 -7.71 19.59
CA ASN A 39 2.96 -8.04 21.01
C ASN A 39 1.82 -7.23 21.67
N ILE A 40 0.58 -7.54 21.29
CA ILE A 40 -0.66 -6.90 21.74
C ILE A 40 -1.66 -7.94 22.25
N PRO A 41 -2.61 -7.57 23.13
CA PRO A 41 -3.61 -8.52 23.64
C PRO A 41 -4.44 -9.17 22.51
N ASP A 42 -4.86 -10.42 22.70
CA ASP A 42 -5.55 -11.24 21.69
C ASP A 42 -6.72 -10.55 20.99
N VAL A 43 -7.53 -9.79 21.74
CA VAL A 43 -8.66 -9.04 21.18
C VAL A 43 -8.19 -7.98 20.18
N GLN A 44 -7.08 -7.30 20.48
CA GLN A 44 -6.49 -6.30 19.59
C GLN A 44 -5.84 -6.95 18.38
N LEU A 45 -5.20 -8.12 18.58
CA LEU A 45 -4.63 -8.94 17.50
C LEU A 45 -5.72 -9.36 16.51
N ALA A 46 -6.88 -9.83 16.98
CA ALA A 46 -8.00 -10.22 16.12
C ALA A 46 -8.54 -9.03 15.31
N VAL A 47 -8.71 -7.86 15.94
CA VAL A 47 -9.15 -6.62 15.27
C VAL A 47 -8.16 -6.20 14.18
N MET A 48 -6.85 -6.23 14.49
CA MET A 48 -5.80 -5.97 13.50
C MET A 48 -5.86 -6.98 12.36
N GLY A 49 -5.92 -8.27 12.65
CA GLY A 49 -6.00 -9.32 11.64
C GLY A 49 -7.17 -9.14 10.67
N CYS A 50 -8.36 -8.84 11.20
CA CYS A 50 -9.52 -8.53 10.37
C CYS A 50 -9.27 -7.30 9.48
N LYS A 51 -8.80 -6.18 10.07
CA LYS A 51 -8.45 -4.97 9.31
C LYS A 51 -7.51 -5.32 8.15
N TYR A 52 -6.40 -5.98 8.43
CA TYR A 52 -5.40 -6.23 7.40
C TYR A 52 -5.90 -7.15 6.30
N LEU A 53 -6.72 -8.16 6.61
CA LEU A 53 -7.36 -8.99 5.57
C LEU A 53 -8.26 -8.17 4.66
N PHE A 54 -9.08 -7.28 5.23
CA PHE A 54 -9.97 -6.41 4.45
C PHE A 54 -9.23 -5.37 3.62
N PHE A 55 -8.01 -4.99 4.00
CA PHE A 55 -7.22 -4.00 3.26
C PHE A 55 -6.27 -4.63 2.25
N MET A 56 -5.73 -5.82 2.55
CA MET A 56 -4.78 -6.55 1.70
C MET A 56 -5.34 -6.85 0.32
N LEU A 57 -6.47 -7.56 0.24
CA LEU A 57 -7.01 -8.01 -1.05
C LEU A 57 -7.40 -6.83 -1.94
N PRO A 58 -8.12 -5.80 -1.43
CA PRO A 58 -8.43 -4.63 -2.23
C PRO A 58 -7.20 -3.82 -2.65
N LEU A 59 -6.17 -3.69 -1.79
CA LEU A 59 -4.93 -2.99 -2.16
C LEU A 59 -4.20 -3.70 -3.30
N ILE A 60 -4.10 -5.03 -3.25
CA ILE A 60 -3.47 -5.82 -4.32
C ILE A 60 -4.26 -5.67 -5.63
N ALA A 61 -5.60 -5.77 -5.57
CA ALA A 61 -6.45 -5.56 -6.74
C ALA A 61 -6.28 -4.15 -7.33
N CYS A 62 -6.23 -3.12 -6.48
CA CYS A 62 -6.01 -1.75 -6.91
C CYS A 62 -4.59 -1.54 -7.45
N ALA A 63 -3.56 -2.21 -6.93
CA ALA A 63 -2.21 -2.15 -7.47
C ALA A 63 -2.16 -2.63 -8.93
N ILE A 64 -2.82 -3.78 -9.19
CA ILE A 64 -2.95 -4.31 -10.55
C ILE A 64 -3.72 -3.33 -11.44
N GLY A 65 -4.81 -2.74 -10.94
CA GLY A 65 -5.56 -1.72 -11.66
C GLY A 65 -4.76 -0.45 -11.94
N ALA A 66 -3.89 -0.04 -11.02
CA ALA A 66 -3.02 1.13 -11.16
C ALA A 66 -1.98 0.91 -12.27
N TRP A 67 -1.38 -0.27 -12.35
CA TRP A 67 -0.47 -0.62 -13.45
C TRP A 67 -1.17 -0.74 -14.81
N HIS A 68 -2.49 -0.91 -14.84
CA HIS A 68 -3.31 -0.80 -16.05
C HIS A 68 -3.91 0.61 -16.24
N LEU A 69 -3.41 1.61 -15.52
CA LEU A 69 -3.85 3.01 -15.57
C LEU A 69 -5.36 3.18 -15.40
N LYS A 70 -6.01 2.33 -14.59
CA LYS A 70 -7.46 2.36 -14.39
C LYS A 70 -7.85 3.39 -13.34
N ARG A 71 -8.86 4.20 -13.65
CA ARG A 71 -9.35 5.26 -12.75
C ARG A 71 -9.96 4.73 -11.46
N TRP A 72 -10.61 3.57 -11.50
CA TRP A 72 -11.19 2.94 -10.31
C TRP A 72 -10.11 2.56 -9.29
N ALA A 73 -8.90 2.23 -9.73
CA ALA A 73 -7.79 1.89 -8.84
C ALA A 73 -7.26 3.10 -8.07
N ALA A 74 -7.24 4.28 -8.71
CA ALA A 74 -6.88 5.53 -8.03
C ALA A 74 -7.87 5.86 -6.89
N TRP A 75 -9.17 5.73 -7.17
CA TRP A 75 -10.22 5.90 -6.15
C TRP A 75 -10.14 4.83 -5.08
N GLY A 76 -9.91 3.57 -5.45
CA GLY A 76 -9.77 2.46 -4.51
C GLY A 76 -8.60 2.66 -3.55
N ILE A 77 -7.41 3.00 -4.06
CA ILE A 77 -6.24 3.30 -3.22
C ILE A 77 -6.52 4.48 -2.29
N ALA A 78 -7.05 5.59 -2.83
CA ALA A 78 -7.33 6.76 -2.01
C ALA A 78 -8.35 6.44 -0.89
N ALA A 79 -9.44 5.74 -1.21
CA ALA A 79 -10.46 5.35 -0.25
C ALA A 79 -9.93 4.41 0.83
N LEU A 80 -9.13 3.41 0.45
CA LEU A 80 -8.49 2.49 1.40
C LEU A 80 -7.51 3.24 2.31
N CYS A 81 -6.61 4.07 1.77
CA CYS A 81 -5.69 4.85 2.58
C CYS A 81 -6.40 5.83 3.53
N ILE A 82 -7.48 6.48 3.10
CA ILE A 82 -8.30 7.34 3.97
C ILE A 82 -8.95 6.51 5.09
N ALA A 83 -9.52 5.34 4.76
CA ALA A 83 -10.10 4.44 5.75
C ALA A 83 -9.04 3.94 6.75
N ASP A 84 -7.81 3.69 6.30
CA ASP A 84 -6.70 3.27 7.16
C ASP A 84 -6.30 4.39 8.14
N LEU A 85 -6.15 5.61 7.62
CA LEU A 85 -5.89 6.80 8.43
C LEU A 85 -6.98 7.05 9.47
N LEU A 86 -8.25 6.93 9.07
CA LEU A 86 -9.38 7.01 9.99
C LEU A 86 -9.32 5.90 11.05
N PHE A 87 -8.91 4.69 10.68
CA PHE A 87 -8.72 3.61 11.63
C PHE A 87 -7.61 3.93 12.65
N PHE A 88 -6.47 4.46 12.21
CA PHE A 88 -5.41 4.89 13.12
C PHE A 88 -5.86 6.01 14.06
N LEU A 89 -6.72 6.91 13.60
CA LEU A 89 -7.30 7.99 14.41
C LEU A 89 -8.29 7.46 15.46
N LEU A 90 -9.17 6.53 15.06
CA LEU A 90 -10.26 6.01 15.89
C LEU A 90 -9.83 4.86 16.81
N TYR A 91 -8.74 4.17 16.48
CA TYR A 91 -8.22 3.03 17.24
C TYR A 91 -6.72 3.23 17.56
N PRO A 92 -6.38 4.07 18.58
CA PRO A 92 -5.00 4.36 18.96
C PRO A 92 -4.08 3.14 19.22
N PRO A 93 -4.57 1.98 19.71
CA PRO A 93 -3.73 0.79 19.84
C PRO A 93 -3.11 0.32 18.51
N ALA A 94 -3.70 0.67 17.36
CA ALA A 94 -3.13 0.43 16.03
C ALA A 94 -1.78 1.11 15.81
N ILE A 95 -1.58 2.29 16.40
CA ILE A 95 -0.31 3.01 16.29
C ILE A 95 0.71 2.35 17.22
N LYS A 96 0.27 1.87 18.39
CA LYS A 96 1.14 1.18 19.35
C LYS A 96 1.61 -0.18 18.85
N SER A 97 0.78 -0.91 18.08
CA SER A 97 1.21 -2.17 17.45
C SER A 97 2.29 -1.97 16.39
N LEU A 98 2.49 -0.74 15.92
CA LEU A 98 3.57 -0.37 15.01
C LEU A 98 4.83 0.13 15.76
N ALA A 99 4.84 0.16 17.10
CA ALA A 99 5.98 0.65 17.85
C ALA A 99 7.23 -0.23 17.62
N ILE A 100 8.33 0.41 17.24
CA ILE A 100 9.62 -0.24 17.01
C ILE A 100 10.28 -0.49 18.36
N ASN A 101 10.54 -1.74 18.70
CA ASN A 101 11.11 -2.12 19.99
C ASN A 101 12.25 -3.13 19.81
N ASP A 102 13.20 -2.78 18.94
CA ASP A 102 14.24 -3.70 18.45
C ASP A 102 15.62 -3.36 18.96
N THR A 103 16.42 -4.40 19.22
CA THR A 103 17.76 -4.32 19.82
C THR A 103 18.90 -4.35 18.80
N SER A 104 18.64 -4.71 17.53
CA SER A 104 19.65 -4.81 16.46
C SER A 104 19.44 -3.76 15.37
N PRO A 105 20.50 -3.13 14.83
CA PRO A 105 20.40 -2.11 13.77
C PRO A 105 19.67 -2.59 12.50
N VAL A 106 19.86 -3.86 12.12
CA VAL A 106 19.23 -4.43 10.91
C VAL A 106 17.72 -4.58 11.10
N VAL A 107 17.30 -5.07 12.26
CA VAL A 107 15.88 -5.22 12.59
C VAL A 107 15.24 -3.85 12.72
N HIS A 108 15.91 -2.89 13.35
CA HIS A 108 15.44 -1.51 13.45
C HIS A 108 15.21 -0.88 12.06
N LEU A 109 16.14 -1.06 11.11
CA LEU A 109 15.97 -0.57 9.74
C LEU A 109 14.75 -1.21 9.08
N PHE A 110 14.62 -2.53 9.16
CA PHE A 110 13.46 -3.25 8.61
C PHE A 110 12.15 -2.77 9.22
N SER A 111 12.05 -2.71 10.55
CA SER A 111 10.88 -2.22 11.27
C SER A 111 10.54 -0.76 10.94
N THR A 112 11.55 0.09 10.71
CA THR A 112 11.34 1.48 10.26
C THR A 112 10.72 1.53 8.86
N VAL A 113 11.20 0.69 7.94
CA VAL A 113 10.64 0.59 6.59
C VAL A 113 9.21 0.06 6.63
N VAL A 114 8.97 -0.99 7.41
CA VAL A 114 7.62 -1.52 7.64
C VAL A 114 6.70 -0.44 8.21
N TRP A 115 7.17 0.31 9.21
CA TRP A 115 6.42 1.41 9.79
C TRP A 115 6.10 2.51 8.77
N ALA A 116 7.08 2.89 7.94
CA ALA A 116 6.90 3.90 6.92
C ALA A 116 5.88 3.49 5.84
N ILE A 117 5.84 2.19 5.48
CA ILE A 117 4.92 1.66 4.46
C ILE A 117 3.53 1.40 5.04
N ASN A 118 3.43 0.75 6.20
CA ASN A 118 2.16 0.34 6.81
C ASN A 118 1.51 1.43 7.67
N GLY A 119 2.28 2.40 8.15
CA GLY A 119 1.79 3.47 9.00
C GLY A 119 1.16 4.64 8.23
N PRO A 120 0.72 5.69 8.96
CA PRO A 120 0.03 6.84 8.39
C PRO A 120 0.82 7.58 7.29
N LEU A 121 2.14 7.61 7.37
CA LEU A 121 2.98 8.25 6.35
C LEU A 121 2.87 7.54 4.99
N GLY A 122 2.81 6.21 4.99
CA GLY A 122 2.62 5.42 3.79
C GLY A 122 1.28 5.74 3.12
N ASP A 123 0.21 5.86 3.91
CA ASP A 123 -1.12 6.21 3.39
C ASP A 123 -1.15 7.61 2.78
N ILE A 124 -0.54 8.60 3.43
CA ILE A 124 -0.44 9.97 2.91
C ILE A 124 0.34 9.97 1.59
N ALA A 125 1.47 9.26 1.53
CA ALA A 125 2.28 9.15 0.32
C ALA A 125 1.51 8.47 -0.82
N MET A 126 0.78 7.40 -0.54
CA MET A 126 -0.05 6.69 -1.52
C MET A 126 -1.20 7.55 -2.03
N ILE A 127 -1.86 8.34 -1.18
CA ILE A 127 -2.89 9.30 -1.60
C ILE A 127 -2.29 10.35 -2.54
N ALA A 128 -1.11 10.89 -2.21
CA ALA A 128 -0.42 11.85 -3.06
C ALA A 128 -0.07 11.24 -4.43
N LEU A 129 0.47 10.02 -4.45
CA LEU A 129 0.79 9.29 -5.69
C LEU A 129 -0.48 8.95 -6.50
N ALA A 130 -1.61 8.64 -5.85
CA ALA A 130 -2.88 8.39 -6.53
C ALA A 130 -3.36 9.62 -7.32
N THR A 131 -3.04 10.85 -6.89
CA THR A 131 -3.33 12.06 -7.68
C THR A 131 -2.61 12.07 -9.03
N VAL A 132 -1.41 11.49 -9.11
CA VAL A 132 -0.66 11.35 -10.37
C VAL A 132 -1.36 10.35 -11.28
N LEU A 133 -1.80 9.22 -10.76
CA LEU A 133 -2.60 8.25 -11.52
C LEU A 133 -3.88 8.89 -12.09
N PHE A 134 -4.58 9.72 -11.32
CA PHE A 134 -5.74 10.46 -11.82
C PHE A 134 -5.41 11.34 -13.03
N ARG A 135 -4.26 12.04 -13.02
CA ARG A 135 -3.83 12.88 -14.15
C ARG A 135 -3.59 12.06 -15.41
N HIS A 136 -2.97 10.88 -15.30
CA HIS A 136 -2.74 9.99 -16.44
C HIS A 136 -4.03 9.35 -16.97
N THR A 137 -4.99 9.03 -16.10
CA THR A 137 -6.28 8.47 -16.53
C THR A 137 -7.12 9.47 -17.33
N LYS A 138 -7.07 10.77 -17.02
CA LYS A 138 -7.77 11.81 -17.78
C LYS A 138 -7.18 11.99 -19.17
N LYS A 139 -5.85 11.97 -19.30
CA LYS A 139 -5.16 12.09 -20.60
C LYS A 139 -5.47 10.94 -21.55
N ALA A 140 -5.70 9.74 -21.04
CA ALA A 140 -6.03 8.57 -21.86
C ALA A 140 -7.50 8.55 -22.36
N GLN A 141 -8.36 9.47 -21.89
CA GLN A 141 -9.77 9.58 -22.28
C GLN A 141 -10.04 10.78 -23.22
N GLN A 142 -9.01 11.57 -23.55
CA GLN A 142 -9.05 12.67 -24.53
C GLN A 142 -8.44 12.20 -25.84
#